data_AF-A0A498Q5P3-F1
#
_entry.id   AF-A0A498Q5P3-F1
#
_cell.length_a   1.000
_cell.length_b   1.000
_cell.length_c   1.000
_cell.angle_alpha   90.00
_cell.angle_beta   90.00
_cell.angle_gamma   90.00
#
_symmetry.space_group_name_H-M   'P 1'
#
loop_
_entity.id
_entity.type
_entity.pdbx_description
1 polymer ?
#
loop_
_entity_poly.entity_id
_entity_poly.type
_entity_poly.pdbx_seq_one_letter_code
_entity_poly.pdbx_strand_id
1 'polypeptide(L)'
;MIRKLLVCVAITAVPWGIALGAAPVARTEPAEANCTELSSTGSCVYKNCTDAHAHGRCNIPSDDPAYCPRQDRDNDGLACEC
;
A
#
# COMPACT_ATOMS: atom_id res chain seq x y z
N MET A 1 47.28 -8.90 -43.79
CA MET A 1 46.60 -8.68 -45.08
C MET A 1 45.45 -7.70 -44.88
N ILE A 2 45.56 -6.54 -45.54
CA ILE A 2 44.50 -5.63 -46.05
C ILE A 2 43.39 -5.21 -45.06
N ARG A 3 43.47 -4.03 -44.43
CA ARG A 3 43.04 -2.70 -44.93
C ARG A 3 41.64 -2.71 -45.56
N LYS A 4 40.61 -2.32 -44.79
CA LYS A 4 39.44 -1.64 -45.36
C LYS A 4 39.30 -0.26 -44.73
N LEU A 5 39.74 0.70 -45.53
CA LEU A 5 39.50 2.13 -45.40
C LEU A 5 38.00 2.45 -45.43
N LEU A 6 37.61 3.42 -44.59
CA LEU A 6 36.83 4.64 -44.89
C LEU A 6 35.77 4.58 -46.02
N VAL A 7 34.56 5.10 -45.75
CA VAL A 7 34.15 6.47 -46.12
C VAL A 7 32.74 6.81 -45.59
N CYS A 8 32.58 8.10 -45.34
CA CYS A 8 31.57 8.89 -44.68
C CYS A 8 30.15 8.88 -45.30
N VAL A 9 29.27 9.68 -44.67
CA VAL A 9 28.06 10.39 -45.17
C VAL A 9 26.84 9.97 -44.31
N ALA A 10 26.09 10.84 -43.62
CA ALA A 10 26.03 12.30 -43.59
C ALA A 10 25.71 12.78 -42.16
N ILE A 11 26.37 13.86 -41.74
CA ILE A 11 25.93 14.69 -40.63
C ILE A 11 24.74 15.49 -41.14
N THR A 12 23.51 15.07 -40.82
CA THR A 12 22.35 15.95 -40.94
C THR A 12 22.28 16.79 -39.67
N ALA A 13 22.50 18.08 -39.84
CA ALA A 13 22.56 19.06 -38.78
C ALA A 13 21.16 19.61 -38.45
N VAL A 14 20.88 19.76 -37.14
CA VAL A 14 19.98 20.75 -36.47
C VAL A 14 18.46 20.46 -36.61
N PRO A 15 17.60 20.61 -35.56
CA PRO A 15 17.70 21.54 -34.43
C PRO A 15 17.56 20.95 -33.02
N TRP A 16 18.03 21.75 -32.06
CA TRP A 16 17.64 21.70 -30.65
C TRP A 16 16.13 21.53 -30.48
N GLY A 17 15.73 20.35 -30.04
CA GLY A 17 14.46 20.14 -29.35
C GLY A 17 14.76 19.87 -27.89
N ILE A 18 14.78 20.92 -27.06
CA ILE A 18 14.57 20.74 -25.62
C ILE A 18 13.11 20.32 -25.46
N ALA A 19 12.88 19.03 -25.22
CA ALA A 19 11.64 18.54 -24.63
C ALA A 19 12.00 17.95 -23.27
N LEU A 20 12.06 18.84 -22.27
CA LEU A 20 11.80 18.47 -20.89
C LEU A 20 10.38 17.90 -20.85
N GLY A 21 10.23 16.60 -20.62
CA GLY A 21 8.89 16.02 -20.52
C GLY A 21 8.83 14.50 -20.67
N ALA A 22 9.47 13.75 -19.78
CA ALA A 22 8.93 12.46 -19.39
C ALA A 22 8.41 12.64 -17.95
N ALA A 23 7.08 12.68 -17.85
CA ALA A 23 6.31 12.72 -16.62
C ALA A 23 6.79 11.65 -15.62
N PRO A 24 6.53 11.82 -14.30
CA PRO A 24 6.78 10.75 -13.35
C PRO A 24 6.15 9.46 -13.87
N VAL A 25 6.93 8.38 -13.91
CA VAL A 25 6.38 7.03 -14.07
C VAL A 25 5.50 6.82 -12.86
N ALA A 26 4.21 7.13 -13.04
CA ALA A 26 3.15 6.73 -12.14
C ALA A 26 3.25 5.22 -12.08
N ARG A 27 3.77 4.73 -10.96
CA ARG A 27 3.70 3.33 -10.58
C ARG A 27 2.24 2.95 -10.69
N THR A 28 1.90 2.18 -11.70
CA THR A 28 0.61 1.49 -11.76
C THR A 28 0.67 0.44 -10.66
N GLU A 29 0.37 0.88 -9.44
CA GLU A 29 0.05 -0.01 -8.35
C GLU A 29 -1.20 -0.77 -8.79
N PRO A 30 -1.20 -2.11 -8.81
CA PRO A 30 -2.39 -2.87 -9.14
C PRO A 30 -3.47 -2.45 -8.14
N ALA A 31 -4.54 -1.81 -8.64
CA ALA A 31 -5.80 -1.81 -7.93
C ALA A 31 -6.21 -3.28 -7.75
N GLU A 32 -6.77 -3.59 -6.57
CA GLU A 32 -7.25 -4.91 -6.14
C GLU A 32 -6.22 -5.83 -5.46
N ALA A 33 -5.63 -5.35 -4.37
CA ALA A 33 -5.77 -6.14 -3.16
C ALA A 33 -7.11 -5.75 -2.53
N ASN A 34 -8.11 -6.62 -2.68
CA ASN A 34 -9.32 -6.62 -1.86
C ASN A 34 -8.92 -6.89 -0.41
N CYS A 35 -8.31 -5.89 0.21
CA CYS A 35 -8.30 -5.74 1.64
C CYS A 35 -9.76 -5.44 1.95
N THR A 36 -10.47 -6.38 2.57
CA THR A 36 -11.76 -6.08 3.17
C THR A 36 -11.56 -4.82 3.99
N GLU A 37 -12.07 -3.69 3.48
CA GLU A 37 -12.07 -2.41 4.17
C GLU A 37 -12.68 -2.70 5.55
N LEU A 38 -11.84 -2.73 6.58
CA LEU A 38 -12.29 -2.72 7.95
C LEU A 38 -13.12 -1.47 8.06
N SER A 39 -14.44 -1.67 8.17
CA SER A 39 -15.43 -0.61 8.21
C SER A 39 -15.10 0.30 9.38
N SER A 40 -14.30 1.33 9.12
CA SER A 40 -13.91 2.40 10.05
C SER A 40 -15.07 3.33 10.37
N THR A 41 -16.30 2.91 10.07
CA THR A 41 -17.57 3.59 10.32
C THR A 41 -18.00 3.48 11.79
N GLY A 42 -17.05 3.56 12.72
CA GLY A 42 -17.30 3.73 14.16
C GLY A 42 -17.96 2.54 14.89
N SER A 43 -18.18 1.40 14.23
CA SER A 43 -18.67 0.18 14.88
C SER A 43 -17.54 -0.81 15.02
N CYS A 44 -17.24 -1.19 16.26
CA CYS A 44 -16.35 -2.33 16.55
C CYS A 44 -16.82 -3.60 15.81
N VAL A 45 -15.89 -4.49 15.46
CA VAL A 45 -16.18 -5.79 14.83
C VAL A 45 -17.12 -6.63 15.71
N TYR A 46 -16.81 -6.71 17.00
CA TYR A 46 -17.66 -7.37 17.99
C TYR A 46 -18.56 -6.37 18.69
N LYS A 47 -19.77 -6.77 19.06
CA LYS A 47 -20.68 -5.90 19.84
C LYS A 47 -20.03 -5.49 21.16
N ASN A 48 -19.40 -6.45 21.83
CA ASN A 48 -18.70 -6.36 23.11
C ASN A 48 -17.74 -7.55 23.27
N CYS A 49 -16.96 -7.58 24.35
CA CYS A 49 -16.01 -8.67 24.58
C CYS A 49 -16.65 -10.04 24.80
N THR A 50 -17.90 -10.11 25.31
CA THR A 50 -18.62 -11.38 25.41
C THR A 50 -18.85 -12.01 24.05
N ASP A 51 -19.20 -11.20 23.05
CA ASP A 51 -19.35 -11.62 21.66
C ASP A 51 -18.00 -12.08 21.08
N ALA A 52 -16.92 -11.32 21.30
CA ALA A 52 -15.56 -11.72 20.91
C ALA A 52 -15.15 -13.08 21.52
N HIS A 53 -15.36 -13.26 22.82
CA HIS A 53 -15.06 -14.49 23.55
C HIS A 53 -15.91 -15.67 23.06
N ALA A 54 -17.19 -15.45 22.73
CA ALA A 54 -18.05 -16.48 22.14
C ALA A 54 -17.55 -16.93 20.75
N HIS A 55 -16.83 -16.05 20.04
CA HIS A 55 -16.13 -16.34 18.80
C HIS A 55 -14.68 -16.83 19.00
N GLY A 56 -14.26 -17.10 20.24
CA GLY A 56 -12.93 -17.60 20.57
C GLY A 56 -11.81 -16.56 20.42
N ARG A 57 -12.16 -15.27 20.42
CA ARG A 57 -11.23 -14.15 20.27
C ARG A 57 -11.09 -13.43 21.60
N CYS A 58 -9.89 -13.37 22.16
CA CYS A 58 -9.49 -12.55 23.30
C CYS A 58 -8.06 -12.03 23.10
N ASN A 59 -7.60 -11.13 23.96
CA ASN A 59 -6.28 -10.49 23.87
C ASN A 59 -6.05 -9.85 22.49
N ILE A 60 -6.97 -8.99 22.06
CA ILE A 60 -6.98 -8.40 20.72
C ILE A 60 -6.05 -7.16 20.73
N PRO A 61 -4.85 -7.21 20.12
CA PRO A 61 -3.92 -6.08 20.16
C PRO A 61 -4.37 -4.94 19.23
N SER A 62 -3.87 -3.72 19.49
CA SER A 62 -4.23 -2.51 18.73
C SER A 62 -3.96 -2.52 17.22
N ASP A 63 -3.12 -3.44 16.74
CA ASP A 63 -2.85 -3.68 15.32
C ASP A 63 -3.80 -4.73 14.68
N ASP A 64 -4.62 -5.42 15.48
CA ASP A 64 -5.62 -6.37 14.97
C ASP A 64 -6.82 -5.63 14.37
N PRO A 65 -7.36 -6.07 13.22
CA PRO A 65 -8.53 -5.46 12.61
C PRO A 65 -9.82 -5.56 13.46
N ALA A 66 -9.85 -6.43 14.48
CA ALA A 66 -10.94 -6.50 15.44
C ALA A 66 -10.74 -5.61 16.66
N TYR A 67 -9.61 -4.91 16.78
CA TYR A 67 -9.38 -3.98 17.86
C TYR A 67 -10.44 -2.89 17.87
N CYS A 68 -10.96 -2.60 19.06
CA CYS A 68 -11.86 -1.49 19.23
C CYS A 68 -11.50 -0.69 20.49
N PRO A 69 -11.21 0.62 20.37
CA PRO A 69 -10.88 1.47 21.51
C PRO A 69 -11.96 1.51 22.59
N ARG A 70 -13.23 1.28 22.24
CA ARG A 70 -14.33 1.21 23.21
C ARG A 70 -14.29 -0.05 24.09
N GLN A 71 -13.54 -1.06 23.67
CA GLN A 71 -13.45 -2.38 24.33
C GLN A 71 -12.12 -2.56 25.08
N ASP A 72 -11.14 -1.68 24.84
CA ASP A 72 -9.94 -1.49 25.66
C ASP A 72 -10.26 -0.40 26.70
N ARG A 73 -10.61 -0.81 27.92
CA ARG A 73 -11.14 0.11 28.93
C ARG A 73 -10.03 0.95 29.59
N ASP A 74 -8.88 0.34 29.79
CA ASP A 74 -7.69 0.91 30.41
C ASP A 74 -6.73 1.55 29.41
N ASN A 75 -6.99 1.39 28.11
CA ASN A 75 -6.24 1.97 26.99
C ASN A 75 -4.77 1.52 26.99
N ASP A 76 -4.54 0.25 27.31
CA ASP A 76 -3.21 -0.36 27.32
C ASP A 76 -2.79 -0.89 25.93
N GLY A 77 -3.70 -0.85 24.96
CA GLY A 77 -3.52 -1.34 23.60
C GLY A 77 -3.95 -2.80 23.42
N LEU A 78 -4.65 -3.39 24.39
CA LEU A 78 -5.18 -4.75 24.34
C LEU A 78 -6.69 -4.74 24.63
N ALA A 79 -7.51 -4.98 23.60
CA ALA A 79 -8.95 -5.11 23.77
C ALA A 79 -9.35 -6.55 24.16
N CYS A 80 -10.39 -6.68 24.99
CA CYS A 80 -11.04 -7.95 25.32
C CYS A 80 -10.07 -9.04 25.81
N GLU A 81 -9.26 -8.69 26.80
CA GLU A 81 -8.38 -9.63 27.51
C GLU A 81 -9.13 -10.91 27.95
N CYS A 82 -8.41 -12.02 28.01
CA CYS A 82 -8.80 -13.21 28.78
C CYS A 82 -8.02 -13.23 30.10
#